data_AF-A0A1G6FGB7-F1
#
_entry.id   AF-A0A1G6FGB7-F1
#
_cell.length_a   1.000
_cell.length_b   1.000
_cell.length_c   1.000
_cell.angle_alpha   90.00
_cell.angle_beta   90.00
_cell.angle_gamma   90.00
#
_symmetry.space_group_name_H-M   'P 1'
#
loop_
_entity.id
_entity.type
_entity.pdbx_description
1 polymer ?
#
loop_
_entity_poly.entity_id
_entity_poly.type
_entity_poly.pdbx_seq_one_letter_code
_entity_poly.pdbx_strand_id
1 'polypeptide(L)'
;MFVLKLFVKILLLPVFIAVGFIRTWVDVLSKIGCVILGLFYLVMLAIIVMYACKHMWGCVAISVGMSFAGFLISFATVAVGTMLEGIGAKLGDIIAS
;
A
#
# COMPACT_ATOMS: atom_id res chain seq x y z
N MET A 1 3.53 -28.16 28.83
CA MET A 1 4.12 -27.55 27.61
C MET A 1 3.24 -27.72 26.37
N PHE A 2 2.70 -28.92 26.09
CA PHE A 2 1.87 -29.18 24.91
C PHE A 2 0.55 -28.39 24.87
N VAL A 3 -0.16 -28.31 26.00
CA VAL A 3 -1.45 -27.60 26.11
C VAL A 3 -1.32 -26.10 25.87
N LEU A 4 -0.22 -25.48 26.31
CA LEU A 4 0.05 -24.06 26.11
C LEU A 4 0.29 -23.75 24.61
N LYS A 5 1.05 -24.61 23.92
CA LYS A 5 1.24 -24.51 22.46
C LYS A 5 -0.09 -24.64 21.70
N LEU A 6 -0.97 -25.53 22.16
CA LEU A 6 -2.27 -25.78 21.54
C LEU A 6 -3.23 -24.59 21.71
N PHE A 7 -3.25 -23.97 22.89
CA PHE A 7 -4.00 -22.73 23.13
C PHE A 7 -3.50 -21.55 22.30
N VAL A 8 -2.18 -21.37 22.21
CA VAL A 8 -1.56 -20.33 21.39
C VAL A 8 -1.88 -20.53 19.91
N LYS A 9 -1.87 -21.77 19.41
CA LYS A 9 -2.30 -22.12 18.04
C LYS A 9 -3.76 -21.79 17.77
N ILE A 10 -4.67 -22.16 18.66
CA ILE A 10 -6.10 -21.87 18.53
C ILE A 10 -6.37 -20.35 18.54
N LEU A 11 -5.62 -19.60 19.33
CA LEU A 11 -5.79 -18.14 19.45
C LEU A 11 -5.14 -17.37 18.28
N LEU A 12 -4.04 -17.88 17.71
CA LEU A 12 -3.37 -17.29 16.54
C LEU A 12 -4.07 -17.58 15.22
N LEU A 13 -4.81 -18.68 15.11
CA LEU A 13 -5.52 -19.07 13.88
C LEU A 13 -6.54 -18.01 13.40
N PRO A 14 -7.42 -17.43 14.25
CA PRO A 14 -8.31 -16.34 13.82
C PRO A 14 -7.54 -15.06 13.45
N VAL A 15 -6.43 -14.77 14.13
CA VAL A 15 -5.57 -13.62 13.80
C VAL A 15 -4.92 -13.81 12.42
N PHE A 16 -4.48 -15.02 12.10
CA PHE A 16 -3.91 -15.35 10.80
C PHE A 16 -4.93 -15.20 9.67
N ILE A 17 -6.16 -15.67 9.87
CA ILE A 17 -7.27 -15.50 8.91
C ILE A 17 -7.59 -14.02 8.71
N ALA A 18 -7.66 -13.23 9.79
CA ALA A 18 -7.93 -11.79 9.70
C ALA A 18 -6.81 -11.05 8.93
N VAL A 19 -5.54 -11.35 9.21
CA VAL A 19 -4.39 -10.77 8.50
C VAL A 19 -4.39 -11.18 7.03
N GLY A 20 -4.70 -12.44 6.71
CA GLY A 20 -4.81 -12.92 5.33
C GLY A 20 -5.97 -12.26 4.57
N PHE A 21 -7.10 -12.03 5.22
CA PHE A 21 -8.23 -11.33 4.63
C PHE A 21 -7.87 -9.86 4.35
N ILE A 22 -7.33 -9.15 5.34
CA ILE A 22 -6.86 -7.77 5.18
C ILE A 22 -5.82 -7.67 4.05
N ARG A 23 -4.86 -8.59 3.99
CA ARG A 23 -3.85 -8.66 2.92
C ARG A 23 -4.50 -8.78 1.54
N THR A 24 -5.48 -9.67 1.39
CA THR A 24 -6.17 -9.88 0.12
C THR A 24 -6.88 -8.60 -0.34
N TRP A 25 -7.58 -7.92 0.57
CA TRP A 25 -8.25 -6.66 0.28
C TRP A 25 -7.27 -5.52 -0.05
N VAL A 26 -6.15 -5.43 0.69
CA VAL A 26 -5.09 -4.45 0.45
C VAL A 26 -4.45 -4.65 -0.92
N ASP A 27 -4.19 -5.89 -1.36
CA ASP A 27 -3.62 -6.18 -2.67
C ASP A 27 -4.57 -5.76 -3.81
N VAL A 28 -5.86 -6.08 -3.68
CA VAL A 28 -6.90 -5.68 -4.65
C VAL A 28 -7.04 -4.16 -4.71
N LEU A 29 -7.14 -3.50 -3.55
CA LEU A 29 -7.21 -2.03 -3.47
C LEU A 29 -5.95 -1.38 -4.03
N SER A 30 -4.77 -1.95 -3.78
CA SER A 30 -3.49 -1.46 -4.28
C SER A 30 -3.42 -1.54 -5.81
N LYS A 31 -3.86 -2.65 -6.42
CA LYS A 31 -3.91 -2.79 -7.88
C LYS A 31 -4.86 -1.79 -8.54
N ILE A 32 -6.08 -1.66 -8.02
CA ILE A 32 -7.07 -0.69 -8.53
C ILE A 32 -6.55 0.74 -8.34
N GLY A 33 -5.99 1.03 -7.16
CA GLY A 33 -5.38 2.31 -6.83
C GLY A 33 -4.24 2.66 -7.77
N CYS A 34 -3.33 1.72 -8.06
CA CYS A 34 -2.21 1.93 -8.99
C CYS A 34 -2.68 2.32 -10.40
N VAL A 35 -3.74 1.68 -10.92
CA VAL A 35 -4.28 2.01 -12.24
C VAL A 35 -4.85 3.43 -12.25
N ILE A 36 -5.65 3.78 -11.23
CA ILE A 36 -6.28 5.11 -11.12
C ILE A 36 -5.21 6.19 -10.92
N LEU A 37 -4.24 5.95 -10.04
CA LEU A 37 -3.11 6.85 -9.80
C LEU A 37 -2.27 7.04 -11.07
N GLY A 38 -1.96 5.95 -11.79
CA GLY A 38 -1.24 6.01 -13.06
C GLY A 38 -1.96 6.90 -14.08
N LEU A 39 -3.28 6.76 -14.20
CA LEU A 39 -4.09 7.60 -15.08
C LEU A 39 -4.08 9.07 -14.63
N PHE A 40 -4.21 9.31 -13.32
CA PHE A 40 -4.14 10.64 -12.72
C PHE A 40 -2.79 11.33 -12.96
N TYR A 41 -1.68 10.60 -12.81
CA TYR A 41 -0.33 11.11 -13.11
C TYR A 41 -0.16 11.47 -14.58
N LEU A 42 -0.74 10.68 -15.49
CA LEU A 42 -0.72 10.98 -16.92
C LEU A 42 -1.41 12.30 -17.24
N VAL A 43 -2.57 12.56 -16.63
CA VAL A 43 -3.30 13.82 -16.76
C VAL A 43 -2.51 14.98 -16.14
N MET A 44 -1.97 14.80 -14.94
CA MET A 44 -1.11 15.80 -14.29
C MET A 44 0.11 16.15 -15.15
N LEU A 45 0.72 15.16 -15.79
CA LEU A 45 1.86 15.37 -16.68
C LEU A 45 1.50 16.23 -17.89
N ALA A 46 0.34 15.99 -18.52
CA ALA A 46 -0.16 16.84 -19.59
C ALA A 46 -0.38 18.30 -19.13
N ILE A 47 -0.95 18.48 -17.94
CA ILE A 47 -1.17 19.80 -17.33
C ILE A 47 0.17 20.52 -17.05
N ILE A 48 1.16 19.79 -16.51
CA ILE A 48 2.50 20.32 -16.25
C ILE A 48 3.16 20.79 -17.56
N VAL A 49 3.10 19.99 -18.62
CA VAL A 49 3.66 20.34 -19.93
C VAL A 49 2.97 21.59 -20.49
N MET A 50 1.64 21.69 -20.39
CA MET A 50 0.91 22.88 -20.82
C MET A 50 1.32 24.15 -20.06
N TYR A 51 1.44 24.08 -18.72
CA TYR A 51 1.86 25.23 -17.92
C TYR A 51 3.33 25.60 -18.15
N ALA A 52 4.19 24.61 -18.41
CA ALA A 52 5.58 24.84 -18.79
C ALA A 52 5.68 25.57 -20.13
N CYS A 53 4.90 25.17 -21.14
CA CYS A 53 4.82 25.88 -22.43
C CYS A 53 4.31 27.33 -22.28
N LYS A 54 3.49 27.60 -21.27
CA LYS A 54 3.02 28.95 -20.92
C LYS A 54 3.99 29.74 -20.04
N HIS A 55 5.20 29.21 -19.76
CA HIS A 55 6.18 29.80 -18.84
C HIS A 55 5.63 30.12 -17.44
N MET A 56 4.56 29.45 -17.02
CA MET A 56 3.94 29.62 -15.69
C MET A 56 4.62 28.73 -14.64
N TRP A 57 5.89 29.01 -14.36
CA TRP A 57 6.73 28.19 -13.49
C TRP A 57 6.18 27.98 -12.07
N GLY A 58 5.44 28.97 -11.52
CA GLY A 58 4.79 28.83 -10.22
C GLY A 58 3.73 27.71 -10.20
N CYS A 59 2.91 27.61 -11.24
CA CYS A 59 1.91 26.55 -11.37
C CYS A 59 2.55 25.19 -11.65
N VAL A 60 3.66 25.16 -12.38
CA VAL A 60 4.47 23.94 -12.58
C VAL A 60 5.00 23.44 -11.24
N ALA A 61 5.59 24.30 -10.40
CA ALA A 61 6.11 23.88 -9.10
C ALA A 61 5.02 23.31 -8.18
N ILE A 62 3.83 23.93 -8.13
CA ILE A 62 2.70 23.46 -7.31
C ILE A 62 2.18 22.11 -7.80
N SER A 63 2.00 21.95 -9.11
CA SER A 63 1.50 20.70 -9.71
C SER A 63 2.48 19.53 -9.55
N VAL A 64 3.78 19.79 -9.66
CA VAL A 64 4.83 18.81 -9.32
C VAL A 64 4.81 18.47 -7.82
N GLY A 65 4.65 19.46 -6.95
CA GLY A 65 4.52 19.25 -5.50
C GLY A 65 3.33 18.36 -5.12
N MET A 66 2.15 18.62 -5.71
CA MET A 66 0.97 17.77 -5.50
C MET A 66 1.17 16.35 -6.04
N SER A 67 1.83 16.22 -7.19
CA SER A 67 2.19 14.92 -7.77
C SER A 67 3.11 14.14 -6.82
N PHE A 68 4.07 14.80 -6.19
CA PHE A 68 4.97 14.17 -5.23
C PHE A 68 4.24 13.75 -3.93
N ALA A 69 3.31 14.56 -3.43
CA ALA A 69 2.49 14.19 -2.27
C ALA A 69 1.64 12.94 -2.54
N GLY A 70 1.01 12.85 -3.72
CA GLY A 70 0.28 11.64 -4.12
C GLY A 70 1.19 10.39 -4.18
N PHE A 71 2.46 10.59 -4.52
CA PHE A 71 3.41 9.49 -4.68
C PHE A 71 3.81 8.94 -3.31
N LEU A 72 4.05 9.84 -2.35
CA LEU A 72 4.33 9.47 -0.95
C LEU A 72 3.19 8.68 -0.33
N ILE A 73 1.94 9.09 -0.56
CA ILE A 73 0.76 8.36 -0.06
C ILE A 73 0.72 6.94 -0.65
N SER A 74 0.93 6.83 -1.96
CA SER A 74 0.95 5.55 -2.67
C SER A 74 2.06 4.63 -2.14
N PHE A 75 3.25 5.20 -1.89
CA PHE A 75 4.39 4.48 -1.34
C PHE A 75 4.12 3.99 0.09
N ALA A 76 3.47 4.81 0.93
CA ALA A 76 3.06 4.42 2.28
C ALA A 76 2.08 3.24 2.25
N THR A 77 1.10 3.23 1.35
CA THR A 77 0.18 2.09 1.20
C THR A 77 0.89 0.80 0.80
N VAL A 78 1.87 0.87 -0.11
CA VAL A 78 2.69 -0.30 -0.48
C VAL A 78 3.53 -0.78 0.70
N ALA A 79 4.15 0.13 1.45
CA ALA A 79 4.95 -0.22 2.64
C ALA A 79 4.12 -0.91 3.74
N VAL A 80 2.87 -0.48 3.94
CA VAL A 80 1.95 -1.15 4.87
C VAL A 80 1.63 -2.56 4.38
N GLY A 81 1.41 -2.74 3.07
CA GLY A 81 1.22 -4.05 2.46
C GLY A 81 2.39 -5.00 2.74
N THR A 82 3.63 -4.57 2.48
CA THR A 82 4.81 -5.42 2.70
C THR A 82 5.06 -5.72 4.19
N MET A 83 4.75 -4.79 5.10
CA MET A 83 4.79 -5.07 6.54
C MET A 83 3.76 -6.12 6.96
N LEU A 84 2.54 -6.07 6.42
CA LEU A 84 1.51 -7.08 6.67
C LEU A 84 1.94 -8.47 6.16
N GLU A 85 2.65 -8.55 5.03
CA GLU A 85 3.22 -9.82 4.54
C GLU A 85 4.26 -10.38 5.51
N GLY A 86 5.17 -9.53 6.00
CA GLY A 86 6.18 -9.92 6.98
C GLY A 86 5.58 -10.41 8.30
N ILE A 87 4.55 -9.74 8.81
CA ILE A 87 3.82 -10.15 10.01
C ILE A 87 3.09 -11.47 9.77
N GLY A 88 2.41 -11.62 8.62
CA GLY A 88 1.73 -12.86 8.24
C GLY A 88 2.69 -14.05 8.17
N ALA A 89 3.86 -13.89 7.57
CA ALA A 89 4.88 -14.95 7.49
C ALA A 89 5.39 -15.36 8.89
N LYS A 90 5.69 -14.37 9.74
CA LYS A 90 6.13 -14.60 11.13
C LYS A 90 5.06 -15.34 11.96
N LEU A 91 3.79 -14.97 11.81
CA LEU A 91 2.69 -15.70 12.46
C LEU A 91 2.57 -17.13 11.91
N GLY A 92 2.71 -17.30 10.59
CA GLY A 92 2.66 -18.62 9.94
C GLY A 92 3.71 -19.57 10.49
N ASP A 93 4.95 -19.11 10.67
CA ASP A 93 6.04 -19.91 11.26
C ASP A 93 5.74 -20.30 12.72
N ILE A 94 5.17 -19.39 13.52
CA ILE A 94 4.78 -19.67 14.91
C ILE A 94 3.65 -20.69 14.98
N ILE A 95 2.71 -20.67 14.03
CA ILE A 95 1.62 -21.63 13.92
C ILE A 95 2.11 -22.97 13.33
N ALA A 96 3.15 -22.99 12.51
CA ALA A 96 3.71 -24.24 11.98
C ALA A 96 4.58 -24.98 13.02
N SER A 97 5.27 -24.26 13.91
CA SER A 97 6.16 -24.78 14.96
C SER A 97 5.47 -25.32 16.24
#